data_AF-A0A8T4RNQ3-F1
#
_entry.id   AF-A0A8T4RNQ3-F1
#
_cell.length_a   1.000
_cell.length_b   1.000
_cell.length_c   1.000
_cell.angle_alpha   90.00
_cell.angle_beta   90.00
_cell.angle_gamma   90.00
#
_symmetry.space_group_name_H-M   'P 1'
#
loop_
_entity.id
_entity.type
_entity.pdbx_description
1 polymer ?
#
loop_
_entity_poly.entity_id
_entity_poly.type
_entity_poly.pdbx_seq_one_letter_code
_entity_poly.pdbx_strand_id
1 'polypeptide(L)'
;MTKRERWVSHINKKLRELPSHEVTDLIRESWSSILNNHENYLFSLLGKLEKKGVHHDILEKLIDTLIYLGIDVSNVWTSMYHLSDIIGHMSKELLGEDMSAFKSEIRDTEFIEVVPIDFPCLIQIPSHQHASLKDLKMKYAFLRKEQEKLICSKNSYLLISKEVRNSSNTLIEELARLFLKRVWIELEVPLNSQALLYFRDMKSFASDLDLFYYGPKLEEVNIKLTELFFLFGIKRDLFSTCLITKEVERARIHFDVYHYFFSGRAIEINNASFSKFYKENIEGKINKDKVWMDLYPYLCRQSAILTKKGPFTLPLSMTDFKHLLYRYVNNILFGLSKKFDIDFGVGDNFFVSLSQQVSEEETKILSNARDLANHLRNVYQILSRRRWEQDIDDRVFSMIAKVVSYQAIPSLREEMDSLARHLDEIRGKYFGKPEFRKTKYLPLYKDSRSETAWKKTAMMYSTLIEKKRNSLSC
;
A
#
# COMPACT_ATOMS: atom_id res chain seq x y z
N MET A 1 20.84 26.62 21.64
CA MET A 1 19.76 26.05 20.83
C MET A 1 20.03 24.56 20.65
N THR A 2 19.22 23.68 21.24
CA THR A 2 19.32 22.22 21.03
C THR A 2 19.04 21.87 19.56
N LYS A 3 19.49 20.70 19.10
CA LYS A 3 19.23 20.20 17.72
C LYS A 3 17.73 20.21 17.39
N ARG A 4 16.91 19.79 18.36
CA ARG A 4 15.44 19.83 18.26
C ARG A 4 14.89 21.25 18.13
N GLU A 5 15.38 22.19 18.94
CA GLU A 5 14.92 23.59 18.86
C GLU A 5 15.19 24.20 17.47
N ARG A 6 16.26 23.78 16.78
CA ARG A 6 16.51 24.19 15.39
C ARG A 6 15.38 23.72 14.46
N TRP A 7 15.06 22.43 14.48
CA TRP A 7 13.98 21.88 13.65
C TRP A 7 12.62 22.48 14.01
N VAL A 8 12.31 22.64 15.29
CA VAL A 8 11.05 23.27 15.75
C VAL A 8 10.95 24.71 15.24
N SER A 9 12.03 25.49 15.33
CA SER A 9 12.09 26.86 14.81
C SER A 9 11.87 26.89 13.30
N HIS A 10 12.55 26.01 12.55
CA HIS A 10 12.40 25.86 11.11
C HIS A 10 10.96 25.51 10.72
N ILE A 11 10.36 24.48 11.33
CA ILE A 11 8.97 24.06 11.09
C ILE A 11 8.01 25.23 11.37
N ASN A 12 8.14 25.90 12.53
CA ASN A 12 7.28 27.03 12.87
C ASN A 12 7.43 28.21 11.91
N LYS A 13 8.63 28.44 11.37
CA LYS A 13 8.83 29.42 10.29
C LYS A 13 8.05 29.00 9.04
N LYS A 14 8.24 27.76 8.57
CA LYS A 14 7.57 27.24 7.37
C LYS A 14 6.05 27.20 7.47
N LEU A 15 5.49 26.80 8.61
CA LEU A 15 4.04 26.77 8.83
C LEU A 15 3.40 28.17 8.83
N ARG A 16 4.15 29.19 9.25
CA ARG A 16 3.71 30.59 9.21
C ARG A 16 3.72 31.18 7.80
N GLU A 17 4.60 30.69 6.93
CA GLU A 17 4.69 31.11 5.53
C GLU A 17 3.51 30.59 4.69
N LEU A 18 2.87 29.48 5.07
CA LEU A 18 1.71 28.92 4.34
C LEU A 18 0.51 29.89 4.34
N PRO A 19 -0.33 29.94 3.29
CA PRO A 19 -1.58 30.71 3.30
C PRO A 19 -2.59 30.11 4.30
N SER A 20 -3.66 30.84 4.62
CA SER A 20 -4.71 30.38 5.54
C SER A 20 -5.92 29.87 4.78
N HIS A 21 -6.13 28.56 4.77
CA HIS A 21 -7.31 27.86 4.24
C HIS A 21 -7.41 26.42 4.77
N GLU A 22 -8.55 25.75 4.55
CA GLU A 22 -8.89 24.43 5.12
C GLU A 22 -7.74 23.39 4.99
N VAL A 23 -7.14 23.26 3.81
CA VAL A 23 -6.01 22.32 3.57
C VAL A 23 -4.75 22.68 4.35
N THR A 24 -4.32 23.95 4.33
CA THR A 24 -3.13 24.39 5.08
C THR A 24 -3.33 24.32 6.59
N ASP A 25 -4.55 24.53 7.06
CA ASP A 25 -4.88 24.42 8.49
C ASP A 25 -4.74 22.97 8.96
N LEU A 26 -5.14 21.98 8.15
CA LEU A 26 -4.90 20.56 8.45
C LEU A 26 -3.42 20.19 8.49
N ILE A 27 -2.59 20.83 7.66
CA ILE A 27 -1.12 20.67 7.72
C ILE A 27 -0.60 21.26 9.04
N ARG A 28 -0.99 22.49 9.39
CA ARG A 28 -0.60 23.13 10.65
C ARG A 28 -1.02 22.32 11.87
N GLU A 29 -2.26 21.83 11.90
CA GLU A 29 -2.77 20.99 12.99
C GLU A 29 -1.94 19.70 13.14
N SER A 30 -1.63 19.04 12.02
CA SER A 30 -0.81 17.82 12.01
C SER A 30 0.57 18.08 12.63
N TRP A 31 1.27 19.12 12.19
CA TRP A 31 2.58 19.47 12.73
C TRP A 31 2.51 19.96 14.19
N SER A 32 1.53 20.77 14.54
CA SER A 32 1.34 21.26 15.91
C SER A 32 1.17 20.10 16.89
N SER A 33 0.47 19.03 16.49
CA SER A 33 0.29 17.85 17.32
C SER A 33 1.61 17.14 17.69
N ILE A 34 2.61 17.19 16.81
CA ILE A 34 3.89 16.51 17.01
C ILE A 34 4.97 17.40 17.64
N LEU A 35 4.92 18.72 17.40
CA LEU A 35 5.88 19.67 17.97
C LEU A 35 5.86 19.64 19.51
N ASN A 36 4.66 19.45 20.07
CA ASN A 36 4.41 19.39 21.51
C ASN A 36 4.71 18.01 22.14
N ASN A 37 5.05 16.99 21.34
CA ASN A 37 5.32 15.64 21.84
C ASN A 37 6.83 15.41 21.98
N HIS A 38 7.33 15.35 23.21
CA HIS A 38 8.76 15.18 23.48
C HIS A 38 9.33 13.85 22.97
N GLU A 39 8.50 12.82 22.85
CA GLU A 39 8.85 11.47 22.42
C GLU A 39 8.48 11.22 20.94
N ASN A 40 8.21 12.27 20.17
CA ASN A 40 7.81 12.09 18.78
C ASN A 40 8.90 11.41 17.95
N TYR A 41 8.48 10.36 17.24
CA TYR A 41 9.39 9.46 16.53
C TYR A 41 10.11 10.12 15.35
N LEU A 42 9.51 11.12 14.70
CA LEU A 42 10.15 11.86 13.61
C LEU A 42 11.41 12.58 14.10
N PHE A 43 11.34 13.29 15.24
CA PHE A 43 12.51 13.99 15.79
C PHE A 43 13.60 13.02 16.27
N SER A 44 13.20 11.86 16.79
CA SER A 44 14.15 10.79 17.13
C SER A 44 14.91 10.30 15.88
N LEU A 45 14.20 10.06 14.79
CA LEU A 45 14.78 9.66 13.50
C LEU A 45 15.72 10.73 12.94
N LEU A 46 15.30 12.00 12.92
CA LEU A 46 16.15 13.12 12.47
C LEU A 46 17.45 13.19 13.29
N GLY A 47 17.36 12.99 14.61
CA GLY A 47 18.52 12.92 15.49
C GLY A 47 19.46 11.74 15.21
N LYS A 48 18.93 10.57 14.84
CA LYS A 48 19.76 9.40 14.43
C LYS A 48 20.50 9.69 13.12
N LEU A 49 19.81 10.24 12.13
CA LEU A 49 20.38 10.55 10.81
C LEU A 49 21.50 11.59 10.90
N GLU A 50 21.29 12.65 11.69
CA GLU A 50 22.32 13.67 11.91
C GLU A 50 23.56 13.06 12.59
N LYS A 51 23.38 12.10 13.53
CA LYS A 51 24.50 11.37 14.14
C LYS A 51 25.26 10.49 13.14
N LYS A 52 24.60 10.00 12.09
CA LYS A 52 25.24 9.26 10.99
C LYS A 52 25.87 10.16 9.92
N GLY A 53 25.90 11.48 10.14
CA GLY A 53 26.59 12.42 9.27
C GLY A 53 25.71 13.03 8.17
N VAL A 54 24.40 12.81 8.19
CA VAL A 54 23.50 13.53 7.28
C VAL A 54 23.53 15.02 7.62
N HIS A 55 23.81 15.85 6.61
CA HIS A 55 23.89 17.30 6.78
C HIS A 55 22.55 17.90 7.22
N HIS A 56 22.60 18.90 8.10
CA HIS A 56 21.42 19.54 8.67
C HIS A 56 20.47 20.10 7.57
N ASP A 57 21.04 20.73 6.54
CA ASP A 57 20.29 21.32 5.43
C ASP A 57 19.46 20.27 4.67
N ILE A 58 19.94 19.02 4.60
CA ILE A 58 19.23 17.91 3.98
C ILE A 58 18.05 17.46 4.86
N LEU A 59 18.23 17.46 6.18
CA LEU A 59 17.15 17.18 7.13
C LEU A 59 16.06 18.26 7.10
N GLU A 60 16.44 19.53 6.95
CA GLU A 60 15.49 20.63 6.73
C GLU A 60 14.73 20.48 5.40
N LYS A 61 15.40 20.08 4.31
CA LYS A 61 14.74 19.76 3.04
C LYS A 61 13.75 18.60 3.16
N LEU A 62 14.04 17.61 4.00
CA LEU A 62 13.12 16.51 4.28
C LEU A 62 11.88 17.01 5.02
N ILE A 63 12.05 17.87 6.03
CA ILE A 63 10.93 18.54 6.72
C ILE A 63 10.09 19.35 5.73
N ASP A 64 10.74 20.16 4.89
CA ASP A 64 10.08 20.96 3.86
C ASP A 64 9.28 20.06 2.91
N THR A 65 9.85 18.93 2.48
CA THR A 65 9.19 17.95 1.61
C THR A 65 7.90 17.44 2.26
N LEU A 66 7.94 17.06 3.54
CA LEU A 66 6.76 16.60 4.27
C LEU A 66 5.68 17.70 4.39
N ILE A 67 6.09 18.93 4.72
CA ILE A 67 5.18 20.09 4.83
C ILE A 67 4.52 20.38 3.48
N TYR A 68 5.32 20.54 2.42
CA TYR A 68 4.82 20.96 1.12
C TYR A 68 4.02 19.85 0.42
N LEU A 69 4.37 18.57 0.59
CA LEU A 69 3.51 17.49 0.13
C LEU A 69 2.22 17.35 0.95
N GLY A 70 2.11 18.02 2.10
CA GLY A 70 0.95 17.95 2.98
C GLY A 70 0.78 16.59 3.63
N ILE A 71 1.88 15.89 3.92
CA ILE A 71 1.84 14.57 4.54
C ILE A 71 1.39 14.70 5.99
N ASP A 72 0.42 13.89 6.40
CA ASP A 72 -0.02 13.83 7.80
C ASP A 72 1.05 13.20 8.71
N VAL A 73 1.76 14.03 9.46
CA VAL A 73 2.82 13.63 10.38
C VAL A 73 2.32 13.19 11.76
N SER A 74 1.05 13.46 12.08
CA SER A 74 0.42 13.08 13.35
C SER A 74 0.30 11.56 13.54
N ASN A 75 0.23 10.82 12.44
CA ASN A 75 0.21 9.36 12.43
C ASN A 75 1.62 8.81 12.17
N VAL A 76 2.20 8.16 13.17
CA VAL A 76 3.56 7.60 13.08
C VAL A 76 3.67 6.49 12.02
N TRP A 77 2.66 5.62 11.87
CA TRP A 77 2.71 4.55 10.87
C TRP A 77 2.77 5.12 9.46
N THR A 78 1.93 6.11 9.14
CA THR A 78 1.92 6.66 7.79
C THR A 78 3.10 7.56 7.53
N SER A 79 3.46 8.45 8.46
CA SER A 79 4.60 9.36 8.26
C SER A 79 5.90 8.60 8.03
N MET A 80 6.16 7.56 8.84
CA MET A 80 7.31 6.66 8.65
C MET A 80 7.26 5.89 7.34
N TYR A 81 6.06 5.52 6.91
CA TYR A 81 5.87 4.86 5.64
C TYR A 81 6.20 5.78 4.45
N HIS A 82 5.70 7.01 4.41
CA HIS A 82 6.06 8.00 3.40
C HIS A 82 7.56 8.30 3.41
N LEU A 83 8.13 8.43 4.60
CA LEU A 83 9.55 8.67 4.80
C LEU A 83 10.41 7.53 4.22
N SER A 84 10.10 6.27 4.53
CA SER A 84 10.87 5.12 4.01
C SER A 84 10.65 4.89 2.50
N ASP A 85 9.40 4.94 2.04
CA ASP A 85 9.04 4.57 0.66
C ASP A 85 9.18 5.72 -0.32
N ILE A 86 8.51 6.85 -0.09
CA ILE A 86 8.52 7.97 -1.04
C ILE A 86 9.90 8.64 -1.00
N ILE A 87 10.27 9.13 0.19
CA ILE A 87 11.49 9.91 0.34
C ILE A 87 12.72 9.01 0.20
N GLY A 88 12.71 7.81 0.78
CA GLY A 88 13.85 6.89 0.63
C GLY A 88 14.09 6.38 -0.79
N HIS A 89 13.11 6.34 -1.69
CA HIS A 89 13.32 5.98 -3.10
C HIS A 89 13.71 7.16 -3.99
N MET A 90 13.30 8.38 -3.64
CA MET A 90 13.48 9.58 -4.47
C MET A 90 14.37 10.63 -3.78
N SER A 91 15.21 10.20 -2.83
CA SER A 91 16.00 11.08 -1.97
C SER A 91 16.96 11.97 -2.77
N LYS A 92 17.63 11.40 -3.77
CA LYS A 92 18.57 12.16 -4.60
C LYS A 92 17.86 13.28 -5.37
N GLU A 93 16.70 12.98 -5.96
CA GLU A 93 15.91 13.93 -6.72
C GLU A 93 15.20 14.98 -5.84
N LEU A 94 14.67 14.59 -4.67
CA LEU A 94 13.91 15.48 -3.79
C LEU A 94 14.79 16.30 -2.83
N LEU A 95 15.90 15.72 -2.37
CA LEU A 95 16.74 16.29 -1.30
C LEU A 95 18.12 16.73 -1.80
N GLY A 96 18.55 16.24 -2.97
CA GLY A 96 19.87 16.51 -3.55
C GLY A 96 20.98 15.57 -3.07
N GLU A 97 20.64 14.58 -2.23
CA GLU A 97 21.58 13.61 -1.68
C GLU A 97 20.93 12.22 -1.64
N ASP A 98 21.69 11.18 -1.95
CA ASP A 98 21.20 9.80 -1.81
C ASP A 98 21.12 9.45 -0.32
N MET A 99 19.90 9.50 0.20
CA MET A 99 19.59 9.08 1.57
C MET A 99 19.04 7.66 1.63
N SER A 100 19.44 6.73 0.77
CA SER A 100 18.99 5.33 0.87
C SER A 100 19.30 4.70 2.24
N ALA A 101 20.33 5.16 2.94
CA ALA A 101 20.63 4.84 4.34
C ALA A 101 19.45 5.11 5.31
N PHE A 102 18.57 6.06 4.96
CA PHE A 102 17.35 6.36 5.70
C PHE A 102 16.44 5.14 5.87
N LYS A 103 16.40 4.24 4.87
CA LYS A 103 15.66 2.98 4.97
C LYS A 103 16.24 2.08 6.06
N SER A 104 17.56 2.02 6.17
CA SER A 104 18.23 1.22 7.21
C SER A 104 17.93 1.75 8.61
N GLU A 105 17.85 3.06 8.80
CA GLU A 105 17.60 3.66 10.12
C GLU A 105 16.18 3.49 10.61
N ILE A 106 15.24 3.46 9.69
CA ILE A 106 13.85 3.11 9.98
C ILE A 106 13.74 1.64 10.42
N ARG A 107 14.69 0.77 10.05
CA ARG A 107 14.71 -0.64 10.47
C ARG A 107 15.21 -0.87 11.90
N ASP A 108 15.87 0.11 12.52
CA ASP A 108 16.45 0.00 13.88
C ASP A 108 15.56 0.65 14.97
N THR A 109 14.25 0.66 14.76
CA THR A 109 13.24 1.01 15.79
C THR A 109 12.93 -0.16 16.70
N GLU A 110 12.60 0.15 17.95
CA GLU A 110 11.94 -0.76 18.88
C GLU A 110 10.54 -1.12 18.38
N PHE A 111 10.15 -2.37 18.62
CA PHE A 111 8.83 -2.88 18.31
C PHE A 111 7.84 -2.50 19.41
N ILE A 112 6.59 -2.28 19.04
CA ILE A 112 5.51 -2.12 20.01
C ILE A 112 5.20 -3.50 20.61
N GLU A 113 5.19 -3.59 21.93
CA GLU A 113 4.60 -4.75 22.61
C GLU A 113 3.08 -4.65 22.56
N VAL A 114 2.43 -5.71 22.04
CA VAL A 114 0.98 -5.80 22.00
C VAL A 114 0.50 -6.70 23.11
N VAL A 115 -0.39 -6.17 23.95
CA VAL A 115 -1.17 -6.92 24.93
C VAL A 115 -2.51 -7.27 24.29
N PRO A 116 -2.94 -8.54 24.29
CA PRO A 116 -4.22 -8.92 23.70
C PRO A 116 -5.37 -8.29 24.48
N ILE A 117 -6.31 -7.70 23.76
CA ILE A 117 -7.49 -7.05 24.33
C ILE A 117 -8.78 -7.78 23.93
N ASP A 118 -9.80 -7.65 24.77
CA ASP A 118 -11.17 -8.02 24.40
C ASP A 118 -11.81 -6.82 23.68
N PHE A 119 -12.19 -7.02 22.41
CA PHE A 119 -12.72 -5.96 21.57
C PHE A 119 -13.89 -6.47 20.74
N PRO A 120 -15.03 -5.75 20.68
CA PRO A 120 -16.17 -6.15 19.87
C PRO A 120 -15.78 -6.24 18.39
N CYS A 121 -16.31 -7.25 17.70
CA CYS A 121 -15.86 -7.62 16.36
C CYS A 121 -16.22 -6.62 15.25
N LEU A 122 -17.18 -5.72 15.48
CA LEU A 122 -17.74 -4.84 14.46
C LEU A 122 -17.22 -3.41 14.61
N ILE A 123 -16.63 -2.88 13.53
CA ILE A 123 -16.18 -1.51 13.47
C ILE A 123 -17.32 -0.65 12.93
N GLN A 124 -17.75 0.35 13.71
CA GLN A 124 -18.75 1.31 13.24
C GLN A 124 -18.08 2.40 12.40
N ILE A 125 -18.51 2.51 11.14
CA ILE A 125 -18.10 3.58 10.23
C ILE A 125 -19.19 4.67 10.29
N PRO A 126 -18.92 5.87 10.84
CA PRO A 126 -19.95 6.87 11.06
C PRO A 126 -20.28 7.63 9.77
N SER A 127 -21.51 7.51 9.24
CA SER A 127 -21.93 8.14 7.95
C SER A 127 -21.47 9.59 7.75
N HIS A 128 -21.17 9.96 6.49
CA HIS A 128 -20.31 11.10 6.19
C HIS A 128 -20.91 12.15 5.24
N GLN A 129 -22.24 12.13 5.01
CA GLN A 129 -22.88 13.13 4.16
C GLN A 129 -22.62 14.54 4.75
N HIS A 130 -21.92 15.39 3.99
CA HIS A 130 -21.61 16.80 4.31
C HIS A 130 -20.53 17.09 5.38
N ALA A 131 -19.62 16.15 5.66
CA ALA A 131 -18.51 16.37 6.59
C ALA A 131 -17.40 17.29 6.04
N SER A 132 -16.80 18.15 6.87
CA SER A 132 -15.60 18.93 6.52
C SER A 132 -14.37 18.02 6.33
N LEU A 133 -13.28 18.49 5.70
CA LEU A 133 -12.06 17.68 5.60
C LEU A 133 -11.51 17.31 6.99
N LYS A 134 -11.66 18.21 7.97
CA LYS A 134 -11.28 17.98 9.37
C LYS A 134 -12.08 16.84 10.00
N ASP A 135 -13.40 16.85 9.84
CA ASP A 135 -14.27 15.80 10.37
C ASP A 135 -13.94 14.44 9.74
N LEU A 136 -13.74 14.41 8.41
CA LEU A 136 -13.33 13.21 7.70
C LEU A 136 -11.99 12.69 8.22
N LYS A 137 -11.01 13.57 8.45
CA LYS A 137 -9.69 13.18 8.97
C LYS A 137 -9.78 12.63 10.39
N MET A 138 -10.58 13.25 11.26
CA MET A 138 -10.85 12.76 12.61
C MET A 138 -11.50 11.37 12.59
N LYS A 139 -12.50 11.16 11.73
CA LYS A 139 -13.15 9.87 11.57
C LYS A 139 -12.19 8.81 11.01
N TYR A 140 -11.32 9.18 10.08
CA TYR A 140 -10.28 8.27 9.61
C TYR A 140 -9.35 7.87 10.75
N ALA A 141 -8.81 8.84 11.50
CA ALA A 141 -7.95 8.57 12.64
C ALA A 141 -8.64 7.70 13.70
N PHE A 142 -9.93 7.90 13.94
CA PHE A 142 -10.74 7.03 14.80
C PHE A 142 -10.82 5.60 14.25
N LEU A 143 -11.16 5.42 12.97
CA LEU A 143 -11.19 4.12 12.32
C LEU A 143 -9.84 3.39 12.47
N ARG A 144 -8.72 4.09 12.28
CA ARG A 144 -7.38 3.51 12.44
C ARG A 144 -7.15 2.95 13.83
N LYS A 145 -7.59 3.66 14.88
CA LYS A 145 -7.50 3.19 16.27
C LYS A 145 -8.39 1.97 16.52
N GLU A 146 -9.60 1.94 15.97
CA GLU A 146 -10.48 0.77 16.11
C GLU A 146 -9.92 -0.45 15.36
N GLN A 147 -9.36 -0.25 14.17
CA GLN A 147 -8.69 -1.32 13.42
C GLN A 147 -7.44 -1.83 14.15
N GLU A 148 -6.64 -0.95 14.76
CA GLU A 148 -5.51 -1.34 15.59
C GLU A 148 -5.96 -2.23 16.75
N LYS A 149 -6.99 -1.80 17.49
CA LYS A 149 -7.59 -2.59 18.58
C LYS A 149 -8.09 -3.95 18.09
N LEU A 150 -8.78 -3.99 16.96
CA LEU A 150 -9.29 -5.24 16.38
C LEU A 150 -8.15 -6.18 15.99
N ILE A 151 -7.08 -5.69 15.35
CA ILE A 151 -5.90 -6.48 14.98
C ILE A 151 -5.15 -6.99 16.22
N CYS A 152 -5.22 -6.29 17.34
CA CYS A 152 -4.63 -6.70 18.61
C CYS A 152 -5.59 -7.53 19.49
N SER A 153 -6.80 -7.85 19.02
CA SER A 153 -7.81 -8.57 19.79
C SER A 153 -7.66 -10.09 19.70
N LYS A 154 -8.40 -10.83 20.55
CA LYS A 154 -8.49 -12.30 20.53
C LYS A 154 -9.44 -12.87 19.45
N ASN A 155 -9.97 -12.02 18.57
CA ASN A 155 -10.86 -12.47 17.50
C ASN A 155 -10.10 -13.36 16.50
N SER A 156 -10.83 -14.23 15.79
CA SER A 156 -10.25 -15.03 14.70
C SER A 156 -9.63 -14.12 13.63
N TYR A 157 -8.43 -14.47 13.14
CA TYR A 157 -7.75 -13.72 12.09
C TYR A 157 -8.60 -13.54 10.81
N LEU A 158 -9.50 -14.50 10.52
CA LEU A 158 -10.40 -14.43 9.37
C LEU A 158 -11.41 -13.29 9.54
N LEU A 159 -11.99 -13.17 10.73
CA LEU A 159 -12.90 -12.09 11.08
C LEU A 159 -12.17 -10.75 11.04
N ILE A 160 -10.98 -10.68 11.65
CA ILE A 160 -10.17 -9.46 11.67
C ILE A 160 -9.81 -9.01 10.25
N SER A 161 -9.29 -9.92 9.42
CA SER A 161 -8.90 -9.62 8.03
C SER A 161 -10.08 -9.06 7.24
N LYS A 162 -11.24 -9.72 7.33
CA LYS A 162 -12.46 -9.31 6.62
C LYS A 162 -12.93 -7.94 7.06
N GLU A 163 -13.00 -7.70 8.37
CA GLU A 163 -13.51 -6.45 8.92
C GLU A 163 -12.58 -5.26 8.65
N VAL A 164 -11.25 -5.45 8.82
CA VAL A 164 -10.26 -4.41 8.50
C VAL A 164 -10.29 -4.07 7.00
N ARG A 165 -10.40 -5.08 6.12
CA ARG A 165 -10.52 -4.87 4.67
C ARG A 165 -11.80 -4.11 4.33
N ASN A 166 -12.95 -4.59 4.82
CA ASN A 166 -14.24 -3.99 4.53
C ASN A 166 -14.31 -2.54 5.01
N SER A 167 -13.93 -2.30 6.27
CA SER A 167 -13.97 -0.96 6.84
C SER A 167 -13.02 0.03 6.15
N SER A 168 -11.82 -0.45 5.76
CA SER A 168 -10.89 0.37 4.98
C SER A 168 -11.46 0.70 3.60
N ASN A 169 -11.98 -0.30 2.89
CA ASN A 169 -12.48 -0.11 1.52
C ASN A 169 -13.71 0.81 1.47
N THR A 170 -14.63 0.65 2.41
CA THR A 170 -15.80 1.55 2.52
C THR A 170 -15.36 2.99 2.71
N LEU A 171 -14.45 3.24 3.65
CA LEU A 171 -13.96 4.60 3.88
C LEU A 171 -13.21 5.16 2.66
N ILE A 172 -12.34 4.37 2.04
CA ILE A 172 -11.60 4.82 0.85
C ILE A 172 -12.56 5.17 -0.29
N GLU A 173 -13.61 4.37 -0.50
CA GLU A 173 -14.62 4.68 -1.50
C GLU A 173 -15.33 6.01 -1.22
N GLU A 174 -15.76 6.22 0.03
CA GLU A 174 -16.41 7.47 0.44
C GLU A 174 -15.48 8.68 0.26
N LEU A 175 -14.24 8.59 0.72
CA LEU A 175 -13.23 9.63 0.56
C LEU A 175 -12.96 9.90 -0.92
N ALA A 176 -12.82 8.85 -1.74
CA ALA A 176 -12.55 9.00 -3.17
C ALA A 176 -13.70 9.71 -3.90
N ARG A 177 -14.96 9.39 -3.58
CA ARG A 177 -16.15 10.08 -4.15
C ARG A 177 -16.20 11.55 -3.71
N LEU A 178 -15.98 11.84 -2.43
CA LEU A 178 -15.98 13.19 -1.88
C LEU A 178 -14.86 14.05 -2.47
N PHE A 179 -13.64 13.51 -2.51
CA PHE A 179 -12.48 14.19 -3.07
C PHE A 179 -12.63 14.42 -4.56
N LEU A 180 -13.13 13.43 -5.32
CA LEU A 180 -13.33 13.60 -6.76
C LEU A 180 -14.28 14.77 -7.05
N LYS A 181 -15.40 14.88 -6.32
CA LYS A 181 -16.33 16.00 -6.47
C LYS A 181 -15.66 17.35 -6.20
N ARG A 182 -14.87 17.46 -5.12
CA ARG A 182 -14.11 18.68 -4.79
C ARG A 182 -13.10 19.03 -5.88
N VAL A 183 -12.33 18.04 -6.34
CA VAL A 183 -11.32 18.21 -7.39
C VAL A 183 -11.95 18.62 -8.72
N TRP A 184 -13.11 18.06 -9.08
CA TRP A 184 -13.83 18.46 -10.28
C TRP A 184 -14.33 19.90 -10.21
N ILE A 185 -14.81 20.36 -9.06
CA ILE A 185 -15.18 21.77 -8.87
C ILE A 185 -13.95 22.66 -9.04
N GLU A 186 -12.84 22.33 -8.38
CA GLU A 186 -11.58 23.11 -8.47
C GLU A 186 -11.03 23.15 -9.89
N LEU A 187 -11.14 22.05 -10.62
CA LEU A 187 -10.64 21.93 -11.99
C LEU A 187 -11.70 22.23 -13.05
N GLU A 188 -12.86 22.81 -12.69
CA GLU A 188 -13.94 23.16 -13.64
C GLU A 188 -14.38 21.97 -14.53
N VAL A 189 -14.34 20.76 -14.00
CA VAL A 189 -14.87 19.55 -14.67
C VAL A 189 -16.37 19.47 -14.37
N PRO A 190 -17.24 19.35 -15.38
CA PRO A 190 -18.69 19.22 -15.14
C PRO A 190 -19.00 18.03 -14.23
N LEU A 191 -19.82 18.24 -13.18
CA LEU A 191 -20.12 17.21 -12.19
C LEU A 191 -20.89 16.00 -12.74
N ASN A 192 -21.48 16.12 -13.94
CA ASN A 192 -22.13 15.03 -14.68
C ASN A 192 -21.17 14.28 -15.61
N SER A 193 -19.87 14.59 -15.59
CA SER A 193 -18.85 13.88 -16.37
C SER A 193 -18.77 12.41 -16.00
N GLN A 194 -18.53 11.55 -16.97
CA GLN A 194 -18.30 10.13 -16.74
C GLN A 194 -16.87 9.93 -16.22
N ALA A 195 -16.72 9.11 -15.18
CA ALA A 195 -15.40 8.68 -14.73
C ALA A 195 -15.41 7.37 -13.97
N LEU A 196 -14.23 6.76 -13.92
CA LEU A 196 -13.95 5.58 -13.13
C LEU A 196 -12.86 5.92 -12.13
N LEU A 197 -13.11 5.58 -10.88
CA LEU A 197 -12.03 5.44 -9.90
C LEU A 197 -11.86 3.96 -9.65
N TYR A 198 -10.63 3.49 -9.77
CA TYR A 198 -10.29 2.11 -9.55
C TYR A 198 -9.31 2.03 -8.39
N PHE A 199 -9.56 1.17 -7.41
CA PHE A 199 -8.62 0.96 -6.32
C PHE A 199 -8.50 -0.48 -5.86
N ARG A 200 -7.28 -0.88 -5.51
CA ARG A 200 -7.05 -2.16 -4.84
C ARG A 200 -7.37 -2.03 -3.36
N ASP A 201 -7.82 -3.13 -2.74
CA ASP A 201 -7.87 -3.27 -1.27
C ASP A 201 -6.66 -2.57 -0.65
N MET A 202 -6.91 -1.64 0.29
CA MET A 202 -5.84 -0.91 0.95
C MET A 202 -4.85 -1.92 1.50
N LYS A 203 -3.62 -1.88 0.99
CA LYS A 203 -2.72 -3.02 1.05
C LYS A 203 -2.30 -3.34 2.46
N SER A 204 -2.50 -2.45 3.43
CA SER A 204 -1.70 -2.43 4.64
C SER A 204 -2.25 -1.45 5.67
N PHE A 205 -1.94 -1.68 6.96
CA PHE A 205 -2.19 -0.74 8.04
C PHE A 205 -1.32 0.55 7.92
N ALA A 206 -0.36 0.63 7.01
CA ALA A 206 0.35 1.88 6.71
C ALA A 206 -0.36 2.73 5.63
N SER A 207 -1.56 2.35 5.22
CA SER A 207 -2.40 3.13 4.29
C SER A 207 -1.78 3.29 2.89
N ASP A 208 -1.25 2.20 2.35
CA ASP A 208 -0.74 2.09 0.97
C ASP A 208 -1.91 1.79 0.03
N LEU A 209 -2.25 2.76 -0.82
CA LEU A 209 -3.42 2.75 -1.69
C LEU A 209 -3.01 2.85 -3.16
N ASP A 210 -3.32 1.79 -3.91
CA ASP A 210 -3.29 1.83 -5.37
C ASP A 210 -4.64 2.36 -5.84
N LEU A 211 -4.75 3.66 -6.13
CA LEU A 211 -5.97 4.27 -6.64
C LEU A 211 -5.69 5.03 -7.94
N PHE A 212 -6.44 4.74 -8.98
CA PHE A 212 -6.35 5.33 -10.32
C PHE A 212 -7.66 5.99 -10.68
N TYR A 213 -7.58 7.22 -11.17
CA TYR A 213 -8.71 7.91 -11.78
C TYR A 213 -8.60 7.79 -13.31
N TYR A 214 -9.73 7.55 -13.98
CA TYR A 214 -9.90 7.60 -15.43
C TYR A 214 -11.11 8.46 -15.80
N GLY A 215 -10.88 9.55 -16.53
CA GLY A 215 -11.92 10.50 -16.93
C GLY A 215 -11.31 11.82 -17.43
N PRO A 216 -12.11 12.90 -17.55
CA PRO A 216 -11.63 14.22 -17.95
C PRO A 216 -10.51 14.77 -17.06
N LYS A 217 -9.56 15.50 -17.65
CA LYS A 217 -8.39 16.06 -16.94
C LYS A 217 -7.63 15.00 -16.12
N LEU A 218 -7.37 13.85 -16.77
CA LEU A 218 -6.81 12.64 -16.18
C LEU A 218 -5.60 12.92 -15.27
N GLU A 219 -4.60 13.62 -15.77
CA GLU A 219 -3.34 13.85 -15.06
C GLU A 219 -3.55 14.80 -13.86
N GLU A 220 -4.26 15.91 -14.06
CA GLU A 220 -4.51 16.92 -13.04
C GLU A 220 -5.38 16.38 -11.90
N VAL A 221 -6.43 15.62 -12.23
CA VAL A 221 -7.28 14.97 -11.21
C VAL A 221 -6.48 13.93 -10.42
N ASN A 222 -5.66 13.11 -11.10
CA ASN A 222 -4.79 12.16 -10.42
C ASN A 222 -3.76 12.87 -9.51
N ILE A 223 -3.24 14.03 -9.90
CA ILE A 223 -2.34 14.81 -9.02
C ILE A 223 -3.11 15.31 -7.78
N LYS A 224 -4.25 15.97 -7.99
CA LYS A 224 -5.04 16.60 -6.92
C LYS A 224 -5.59 15.60 -5.90
N LEU A 225 -6.06 14.45 -6.37
CA LEU A 225 -6.46 13.35 -5.48
C LEU A 225 -5.28 12.86 -4.63
N THR A 226 -4.06 12.80 -5.17
CA THR A 226 -2.86 12.40 -4.41
C THR A 226 -2.57 13.40 -3.29
N GLU A 227 -2.65 14.70 -3.56
CA GLU A 227 -2.49 15.74 -2.53
C GLU A 227 -3.53 15.59 -1.40
N LEU A 228 -4.80 15.36 -1.74
CA LEU A 228 -5.86 15.17 -0.75
C LEU A 228 -5.66 13.92 0.10
N PHE A 229 -5.29 12.78 -0.50
CA PHE A 229 -5.01 11.55 0.26
C PHE A 229 -3.79 11.69 1.19
N PHE A 230 -2.77 12.46 0.81
CA PHE A 230 -1.60 12.71 1.67
C PHE A 230 -1.97 13.45 2.96
N LEU A 231 -2.95 14.37 2.92
CA LEU A 231 -3.45 15.10 4.11
C LEU A 231 -4.08 14.18 5.17
N PHE A 232 -4.51 13.00 4.74
CA PHE A 232 -5.12 11.97 5.58
C PHE A 232 -4.09 10.92 6.01
N GLY A 233 -2.84 11.03 5.58
CA GLY A 233 -1.85 9.99 5.79
C GLY A 233 -2.24 8.71 5.05
N ILE A 234 -2.61 8.85 3.77
CA ILE A 234 -2.81 7.73 2.84
C ILE A 234 -1.81 7.90 1.71
N LYS A 235 -0.88 6.95 1.59
CA LYS A 235 0.07 6.94 0.48
C LYS A 235 -0.66 6.44 -0.76
N ARG A 236 -0.94 7.37 -1.67
CA ARG A 236 -1.38 7.04 -3.01
C ARG A 236 -0.18 6.80 -3.93
N ASP A 237 -0.12 5.62 -4.53
CA ASP A 237 0.99 5.24 -5.41
C ASP A 237 0.89 5.88 -6.80
N LEU A 238 1.44 7.09 -6.92
CA LEU A 238 1.48 7.84 -8.19
C LEU A 238 2.33 7.14 -9.24
N PHE A 239 3.34 6.35 -8.82
CA PHE A 239 4.13 5.52 -9.74
C PHE A 239 3.24 4.50 -10.44
N SER A 240 2.43 3.77 -9.67
CA SER A 240 1.47 2.80 -10.24
C SER A 240 0.48 3.48 -11.18
N THR A 241 -0.03 4.66 -10.78
CA THR A 241 -0.91 5.50 -11.61
C THR A 241 -0.26 5.84 -12.96
N CYS A 242 0.97 6.36 -12.96
CA CYS A 242 1.70 6.71 -14.18
C CYS A 242 1.98 5.51 -15.08
N LEU A 243 2.24 4.33 -14.50
CA LEU A 243 2.44 3.11 -15.27
C LEU A 243 1.15 2.72 -16.00
N ILE A 244 0.01 2.72 -15.32
CA ILE A 244 -1.27 2.34 -15.93
C ILE A 244 -1.63 3.27 -17.07
N THR A 245 -1.51 4.59 -16.87
CA THR A 245 -1.77 5.58 -17.92
C THR A 245 -0.95 5.27 -19.17
N LYS A 246 0.36 5.04 -19.01
CA LYS A 246 1.25 4.71 -20.14
C LYS A 246 0.89 3.39 -20.83
N GLU A 247 0.55 2.36 -20.07
CA GLU A 247 0.20 1.05 -20.64
C GLU A 247 -1.15 1.12 -21.40
N VAL A 248 -2.11 1.88 -20.89
CA VAL A 248 -3.39 2.17 -21.57
C VAL A 248 -3.13 2.93 -22.88
N GLU A 249 -2.33 4.00 -22.85
CA GLU A 249 -1.95 4.79 -24.03
C GLU A 249 -1.22 3.94 -25.10
N ARG A 250 -0.37 3.00 -24.66
CA ARG A 250 0.42 2.13 -25.55
C ARG A 250 -0.35 0.92 -26.08
N ALA A 251 -1.62 0.75 -25.68
CA ALA A 251 -2.44 -0.41 -25.99
C ALA A 251 -1.77 -1.77 -25.68
N ARG A 252 -0.91 -1.80 -24.67
CA ARG A 252 -0.18 -2.99 -24.25
C ARG A 252 -0.04 -2.90 -22.75
N ILE A 253 -0.47 -3.94 -22.05
CA ILE A 253 -0.40 -3.98 -20.59
C ILE A 253 0.63 -5.00 -20.15
N HIS A 254 1.65 -4.49 -19.48
CA HIS A 254 2.65 -5.28 -18.81
C HIS A 254 2.00 -6.14 -17.73
N PHE A 255 2.49 -7.37 -17.60
CA PHE A 255 1.88 -8.33 -16.70
C PHE A 255 1.89 -7.87 -15.24
N ASP A 256 2.92 -7.13 -14.80
CA ASP A 256 2.95 -6.55 -13.46
C ASP A 256 1.80 -5.55 -13.29
N VAL A 257 1.52 -4.70 -14.28
CA VAL A 257 0.39 -3.78 -14.21
C VAL A 257 -0.94 -4.55 -14.19
N TYR A 258 -1.07 -5.59 -15.01
CA TYR A 258 -2.28 -6.42 -15.01
C TYR A 258 -2.53 -7.12 -13.66
N HIS A 259 -1.51 -7.83 -13.18
CA HIS A 259 -1.58 -8.64 -11.96
C HIS A 259 -1.66 -7.79 -10.68
N TYR A 260 -1.03 -6.61 -10.67
CA TYR A 260 -1.02 -5.73 -9.50
C TYR A 260 -2.20 -4.78 -9.45
N PHE A 261 -2.64 -4.29 -10.61
CA PHE A 261 -3.62 -3.23 -10.64
C PHE A 261 -5.03 -3.78 -10.68
N PHE A 262 -5.43 -4.55 -11.69
CA PHE A 262 -6.83 -4.89 -11.98
C PHE A 262 -7.44 -6.03 -11.13
N SER A 263 -7.10 -6.15 -9.83
CA SER A 263 -7.69 -7.09 -8.86
C SER A 263 -8.48 -6.49 -7.68
N GLY A 264 -9.29 -5.46 -7.93
CA GLY A 264 -9.78 -4.51 -6.94
C GLY A 264 -11.14 -3.93 -7.32
N ARG A 265 -11.55 -2.88 -6.61
CA ARG A 265 -12.88 -2.28 -6.72
C ARG A 265 -12.89 -1.12 -7.69
N ALA A 266 -13.98 -1.03 -8.45
CA ALA A 266 -14.27 0.11 -9.31
C ALA A 266 -15.44 0.91 -8.73
N ILE A 267 -15.27 2.22 -8.71
CA ILE A 267 -16.25 3.23 -8.35
C ILE A 267 -16.71 3.86 -9.68
N GLU A 268 -17.92 3.52 -10.08
CA GLU A 268 -18.55 4.03 -11.29
C GLU A 268 -19.25 5.37 -11.01
N ILE A 269 -18.93 6.39 -11.81
CA ILE A 269 -19.46 7.76 -11.67
C ILE A 269 -20.23 8.14 -12.95
N ASN A 270 -21.47 8.62 -12.79
CA ASN A 270 -22.34 9.13 -13.87
C ASN A 270 -22.44 8.21 -15.09
N ASN A 271 -22.80 6.94 -14.88
CA ASN A 271 -22.95 5.91 -15.93
C ASN A 271 -21.65 5.46 -16.61
N ALA A 272 -20.48 5.83 -16.07
CA ALA A 272 -19.26 5.14 -16.45
C ALA A 272 -19.38 3.64 -16.11
N SER A 273 -18.78 2.77 -16.92
CA SER A 273 -18.80 1.33 -16.70
C SER A 273 -17.38 0.79 -16.67
N PHE A 274 -17.01 0.15 -15.57
CA PHE A 274 -15.73 -0.54 -15.45
C PHE A 274 -15.62 -1.69 -16.45
N SER A 275 -16.72 -2.43 -16.67
CA SER A 275 -16.76 -3.47 -17.69
C SER A 275 -16.46 -2.90 -19.08
N LYS A 276 -17.07 -1.77 -19.45
CA LYS A 276 -16.77 -1.11 -20.73
C LYS A 276 -15.30 -0.68 -20.82
N PHE A 277 -14.79 -0.01 -19.79
CA PHE A 277 -13.38 0.38 -19.73
C PHE A 277 -12.44 -0.82 -19.85
N TYR A 278 -12.72 -1.90 -19.15
CA TYR A 278 -11.92 -3.13 -19.17
C TYR A 278 -11.87 -3.71 -20.58
N LYS A 279 -13.01 -3.85 -21.25
CA LYS A 279 -13.09 -4.36 -22.63
C LYS A 279 -12.30 -3.49 -23.61
N GLU A 280 -12.41 -2.17 -23.50
CA GLU A 280 -11.80 -1.23 -24.43
C GLU A 280 -10.28 -1.04 -24.18
N ASN A 281 -9.86 -1.09 -22.92
CA ASN A 281 -8.53 -0.65 -22.52
C ASN A 281 -7.61 -1.77 -22.04
N ILE A 282 -8.18 -2.93 -21.65
CA ILE A 282 -7.47 -4.00 -20.95
C ILE A 282 -7.58 -5.33 -21.70
N GLU A 283 -8.80 -5.76 -22.00
CA GLU A 283 -9.08 -7.01 -22.70
C GLU A 283 -8.39 -7.04 -24.08
N GLY A 284 -7.83 -8.20 -24.45
CA GLY A 284 -7.10 -8.38 -25.71
C GLY A 284 -5.73 -7.67 -25.79
N LYS A 285 -5.42 -6.75 -24.87
CA LYS A 285 -4.13 -6.01 -24.82
C LYS A 285 -3.08 -6.67 -23.92
N ILE A 286 -3.43 -7.81 -23.31
CA ILE A 286 -2.56 -8.62 -22.45
C ILE A 286 -2.37 -9.99 -23.08
N ASN A 287 -1.12 -10.39 -23.26
CA ASN A 287 -0.79 -11.75 -23.68
C ASN A 287 -0.74 -12.69 -22.46
N LYS A 288 -1.91 -13.17 -21.99
CA LYS A 288 -2.05 -14.06 -20.81
C LYS A 288 -1.14 -15.30 -20.94
N ASP A 289 -0.92 -15.80 -22.17
CA ASP A 289 -0.05 -16.93 -22.44
C ASP A 289 1.41 -16.66 -22.11
N LYS A 290 1.95 -15.59 -22.66
CA LYS A 290 3.33 -15.16 -22.40
C LYS A 290 3.54 -14.88 -20.92
N VAL A 291 2.59 -14.21 -20.26
CA VAL A 291 2.66 -13.98 -18.81
C VAL A 291 2.79 -15.29 -18.05
N TRP A 292 1.95 -16.28 -18.36
CA TRP A 292 2.01 -17.56 -17.68
C TRP A 292 3.30 -18.33 -17.96
N MET A 293 3.82 -18.29 -19.18
CA MET A 293 5.12 -18.90 -19.51
C MET A 293 6.25 -18.31 -18.66
N ASP A 294 6.20 -17.01 -18.38
CA ASP A 294 7.18 -16.32 -17.52
C ASP A 294 6.95 -16.59 -16.03
N LEU A 295 5.69 -16.68 -15.61
CA LEU A 295 5.28 -16.81 -14.20
C LEU A 295 5.37 -18.24 -13.67
N TYR A 296 5.03 -19.24 -14.48
CA TYR A 296 4.91 -20.63 -14.04
C TYR A 296 6.20 -21.21 -13.44
N PRO A 297 7.39 -20.98 -14.03
CA PRO A 297 8.63 -21.44 -13.40
C PRO A 297 8.91 -20.76 -12.05
N TYR A 298 8.49 -19.49 -11.89
CA TYR A 298 8.60 -18.79 -10.61
C TYR A 298 7.64 -19.37 -9.58
N LEU A 299 6.39 -19.63 -9.96
CA LEU A 299 5.41 -20.36 -9.12
C LEU A 299 5.98 -21.70 -8.64
N CYS A 300 6.58 -22.48 -9.54
CA CYS A 300 7.19 -23.78 -9.21
C CYS A 300 8.36 -23.63 -8.22
N ARG A 301 9.21 -22.61 -8.40
CA ARG A 301 10.30 -22.30 -7.47
C ARG A 301 9.77 -21.88 -6.09
N GLN A 302 8.72 -21.06 -6.04
CA GLN A 302 8.08 -20.68 -4.78
C GLN A 302 7.49 -21.88 -4.05
N SER A 303 6.81 -22.77 -4.77
CA SER A 303 6.33 -24.03 -4.21
C SER A 303 7.48 -24.85 -3.63
N ALA A 304 8.57 -25.04 -4.39
CA ALA A 304 9.72 -25.84 -3.95
C ALA A 304 10.36 -25.31 -2.67
N ILE A 305 10.46 -23.98 -2.54
CA ILE A 305 10.96 -23.32 -1.34
C ILE A 305 9.98 -23.54 -0.17
N LEU A 306 8.68 -23.25 -0.36
CA LEU A 306 7.66 -23.34 0.70
C LEU A 306 7.46 -24.77 1.21
N THR A 307 7.46 -25.75 0.31
CA THR A 307 7.25 -27.17 0.63
C THR A 307 8.54 -27.88 1.04
N LYS A 308 9.69 -27.21 0.94
CA LYS A 308 11.04 -27.80 1.12
C LYS A 308 11.27 -29.03 0.23
N LYS A 309 10.67 -29.05 -0.97
CA LYS A 309 10.78 -30.16 -1.94
C LYS A 309 11.37 -29.64 -3.26
N GLY A 310 12.39 -30.30 -3.79
CA GLY A 310 12.93 -30.04 -5.14
C GLY A 310 14.40 -29.61 -5.15
N PRO A 311 14.96 -29.33 -6.35
CA PRO A 311 16.41 -29.10 -6.53
C PRO A 311 16.90 -27.76 -6.00
N PHE A 312 16.00 -26.86 -5.60
CA PHE A 312 16.28 -25.51 -5.12
C PHE A 312 15.72 -25.29 -3.71
N THR A 313 15.90 -26.25 -2.80
CA THR A 313 15.72 -26.03 -1.37
C THR A 313 16.71 -24.97 -0.89
N LEU A 314 16.33 -23.71 -1.06
CA LEU A 314 16.99 -22.62 -0.37
C LEU A 314 16.57 -22.70 1.08
N PRO A 315 17.51 -22.55 2.05
CA PRO A 315 17.11 -22.33 3.42
C PRO A 315 16.17 -21.11 3.43
N LEU A 316 14.91 -21.33 3.78
CA LEU A 316 13.94 -20.27 4.00
C LEU A 316 14.48 -19.39 5.14
N SER A 317 14.92 -18.19 4.82
CA SER A 317 15.05 -17.15 5.85
C SER A 317 13.65 -16.59 6.17
N MET A 318 13.42 -16.22 7.42
CA MET A 318 12.14 -15.68 7.91
C MET A 318 11.64 -14.45 7.12
N THR A 319 12.59 -13.79 6.45
CA THR A 319 12.51 -12.67 5.51
C THR A 319 11.62 -12.94 4.28
N ASP A 320 11.64 -14.16 3.74
CA ASP A 320 10.99 -14.47 2.47
C ASP A 320 9.49 -14.80 2.60
N PHE A 321 9.00 -15.09 3.81
CA PHE A 321 7.77 -15.86 4.00
C PHE A 321 6.49 -15.23 3.49
N LYS A 322 6.25 -13.92 3.69
CA LYS A 322 5.05 -13.28 3.13
C LYS A 322 5.21 -12.99 1.65
N HIS A 323 6.37 -12.55 1.19
CA HIS A 323 6.58 -12.35 -0.24
C HIS A 323 6.39 -13.65 -1.00
N LEU A 324 6.84 -14.77 -0.44
CA LEU A 324 6.58 -16.10 -0.97
C LEU A 324 5.11 -16.48 -0.86
N LEU A 325 4.49 -16.50 0.33
CA LEU A 325 3.09 -16.95 0.47
C LEU A 325 2.10 -16.08 -0.32
N TYR A 326 2.18 -14.76 -0.18
CA TYR A 326 1.28 -13.84 -0.89
C TYR A 326 1.45 -13.94 -2.41
N ARG A 327 2.69 -13.95 -2.92
CA ARG A 327 2.90 -14.09 -4.37
C ARG A 327 2.54 -15.49 -4.84
N TYR A 328 2.80 -16.53 -4.05
CA TYR A 328 2.46 -17.91 -4.37
C TYR A 328 0.94 -18.07 -4.55
N VAL A 329 0.15 -17.61 -3.57
CA VAL A 329 -1.32 -17.59 -3.66
C VAL A 329 -1.79 -16.80 -4.88
N ASN A 330 -1.30 -15.57 -5.08
CA ASN A 330 -1.73 -14.76 -6.23
C ASN A 330 -1.33 -15.39 -7.58
N ASN A 331 -0.16 -16.02 -7.67
CA ASN A 331 0.29 -16.70 -8.88
C ASN A 331 -0.54 -17.96 -9.17
N ILE A 332 -0.99 -18.68 -8.13
CA ILE A 332 -1.95 -19.77 -8.29
C ILE A 332 -3.27 -19.23 -8.83
N LEU A 333 -3.82 -18.17 -8.21
CA LEU A 333 -5.09 -17.58 -8.66
C LEU A 333 -5.01 -17.05 -10.10
N PHE A 334 -3.88 -16.45 -10.49
CA PHE A 334 -3.64 -16.05 -11.87
C PHE A 334 -3.58 -17.26 -12.81
N GLY A 335 -2.90 -18.34 -12.41
CA GLY A 335 -2.87 -19.58 -13.18
C GLY A 335 -4.25 -20.20 -13.39
N LEU A 336 -5.08 -20.20 -12.34
CA LEU A 336 -6.47 -20.68 -12.40
C LEU A 336 -7.32 -19.77 -13.30
N SER A 337 -7.17 -18.45 -13.18
CA SER A 337 -7.77 -17.48 -14.09
C SER A 337 -7.45 -17.82 -15.54
N LYS A 338 -6.17 -18.02 -15.87
CA LYS A 338 -5.77 -18.37 -17.23
C LYS A 338 -6.36 -19.71 -17.67
N LYS A 339 -6.27 -20.74 -16.82
CA LYS A 339 -6.69 -22.11 -17.15
C LYS A 339 -8.18 -22.19 -17.48
N PHE A 340 -9.01 -21.44 -16.76
CA PHE A 340 -10.46 -21.45 -16.90
C PHE A 340 -11.00 -20.26 -17.69
N ASP A 341 -10.10 -19.44 -18.27
CA ASP A 341 -10.42 -18.17 -18.92
C ASP A 341 -11.37 -17.26 -18.11
N ILE A 342 -11.11 -17.18 -16.80
CA ILE A 342 -11.79 -16.27 -15.90
C ILE A 342 -10.96 -14.99 -15.84
N ASP A 343 -11.59 -13.83 -16.02
CA ASP A 343 -10.90 -12.57 -15.87
C ASP A 343 -10.41 -12.37 -14.44
N PHE A 344 -9.08 -12.30 -14.30
CA PHE A 344 -8.44 -12.11 -13.01
C PHE A 344 -8.73 -10.70 -12.52
N GLY A 345 -9.49 -10.60 -11.44
CA GLY A 345 -9.59 -9.37 -10.68
C GLY A 345 -10.65 -8.35 -11.12
N VAL A 346 -11.53 -8.73 -12.05
CA VAL A 346 -12.72 -7.94 -12.41
C VAL A 346 -13.75 -8.00 -11.28
N GLY A 347 -13.64 -7.06 -10.33
CA GLY A 347 -14.59 -6.88 -9.23
C GLY A 347 -14.65 -8.02 -8.21
N ASP A 348 -15.70 -8.00 -7.37
CA ASP A 348 -15.90 -8.97 -6.29
C ASP A 348 -16.30 -10.38 -6.78
N ASN A 349 -16.50 -10.56 -8.09
CA ASN A 349 -17.03 -11.79 -8.69
C ASN A 349 -15.98 -12.86 -9.02
N PHE A 350 -14.69 -12.55 -8.91
CA PHE A 350 -13.64 -13.52 -9.29
C PHE A 350 -13.75 -14.86 -8.56
N PHE A 351 -13.93 -14.83 -7.22
CA PHE A 351 -14.09 -16.07 -6.44
C PHE A 351 -15.44 -16.77 -6.70
N VAL A 352 -16.47 -16.03 -7.12
CA VAL A 352 -17.77 -16.58 -7.52
C VAL A 352 -17.64 -17.35 -8.83
N SER A 353 -16.91 -16.81 -9.82
CA SER A 353 -16.63 -17.52 -11.06
C SER A 353 -15.67 -18.70 -10.83
N LEU A 354 -14.68 -18.54 -9.93
CA LEU A 354 -13.73 -19.58 -9.62
C LEU A 354 -14.37 -20.78 -8.92
N SER A 355 -15.34 -20.56 -8.02
CA SER A 355 -16.03 -21.64 -7.30
C SER A 355 -16.89 -22.53 -8.20
N GLN A 356 -17.16 -22.11 -9.43
CA GLN A 356 -17.82 -22.95 -10.45
C GLN A 356 -16.87 -23.96 -11.10
N GLN A 357 -15.55 -23.75 -10.98
CA GLN A 357 -14.51 -24.53 -11.66
C GLN A 357 -13.57 -25.28 -10.69
N VAL A 358 -13.55 -24.86 -9.43
CA VAL A 358 -12.66 -25.33 -8.36
C VAL A 358 -13.52 -25.78 -7.18
N SER A 359 -13.08 -26.79 -6.41
CA SER A 359 -13.92 -27.28 -5.30
C SER A 359 -14.13 -26.21 -4.22
N GLU A 360 -15.20 -26.35 -3.44
CA GLU A 360 -15.47 -25.45 -2.31
C GLU A 360 -14.29 -25.41 -1.33
N GLU A 361 -13.72 -26.56 -1.01
CA GLU A 361 -12.58 -26.68 -0.09
C GLU A 361 -11.32 -25.98 -0.65
N GLU A 362 -11.01 -26.17 -1.94
CA GLU A 362 -9.87 -25.50 -2.59
C GLU A 362 -10.08 -23.97 -2.64
N THR A 363 -11.31 -23.53 -2.91
CA THR A 363 -11.69 -22.12 -2.90
C THR A 363 -11.51 -21.51 -1.51
N LYS A 364 -11.93 -22.24 -0.47
CA LYS A 364 -11.77 -21.85 0.93
C LYS A 364 -10.30 -21.76 1.34
N ILE A 365 -9.47 -22.73 0.96
CA ILE A 365 -8.02 -22.72 1.20
C ILE A 365 -7.38 -21.48 0.56
N LEU A 366 -7.70 -21.19 -0.70
CA LEU A 366 -7.17 -20.02 -1.41
C LEU A 366 -7.59 -18.70 -0.78
N SER A 367 -8.86 -18.58 -0.36
CA SER A 367 -9.36 -17.40 0.34
C SER A 367 -8.68 -17.20 1.69
N ASN A 368 -8.62 -18.27 2.51
CA ASN A 368 -7.98 -18.24 3.83
C ASN A 368 -6.50 -17.87 3.74
N ALA A 369 -5.78 -18.41 2.74
CA ALA A 369 -4.37 -18.07 2.53
C ALA A 369 -4.17 -16.59 2.16
N ARG A 370 -5.06 -16.00 1.34
CA ARG A 370 -5.04 -14.56 1.03
C ARG A 370 -5.33 -13.72 2.27
N ASP A 371 -6.33 -14.09 3.06
CA ASP A 371 -6.72 -13.39 4.28
C ASP A 371 -5.62 -13.49 5.36
N LEU A 372 -4.99 -14.67 5.53
CA LEU A 372 -3.85 -14.83 6.44
C LEU A 372 -2.67 -13.94 6.03
N ALA A 373 -2.29 -13.93 4.76
CA ALA A 373 -1.17 -13.10 4.29
C ALA A 373 -1.41 -11.58 4.46
N ASN A 374 -2.67 -11.15 4.38
CA ASN A 374 -3.07 -9.77 4.66
C ASN A 374 -3.11 -9.48 6.16
N HIS A 375 -3.61 -10.41 6.97
CA HIS A 375 -3.65 -10.25 8.42
C HIS A 375 -2.25 -10.20 9.03
N LEU A 376 -1.37 -11.14 8.66
CA LEU A 376 0.03 -11.13 9.10
C LEU A 376 0.67 -9.79 8.79
N ARG A 377 0.42 -9.27 7.57
CA ARG A 377 0.89 -7.94 7.17
C ARG A 377 0.42 -6.86 8.12
N ASN A 378 -0.86 -6.81 8.45
CA ASN A 378 -1.40 -5.82 9.38
C ASN A 378 -0.75 -5.93 10.77
N VAL A 379 -0.60 -7.14 11.31
CA VAL A 379 0.06 -7.39 12.59
C VAL A 379 1.50 -6.86 12.59
N TYR A 380 2.30 -7.22 11.59
CA TYR A 380 3.68 -6.72 11.47
C TYR A 380 3.73 -5.19 11.45
N GLN A 381 2.82 -4.53 10.74
CA GLN A 381 2.87 -3.07 10.59
C GLN A 381 2.50 -2.35 11.88
N ILE A 382 1.58 -2.92 12.66
CA ILE A 382 1.31 -2.44 14.01
C ILE A 382 2.57 -2.59 14.86
N LEU A 383 3.15 -3.80 14.93
CA LEU A 383 4.31 -4.09 15.78
C LEU A 383 5.55 -3.27 15.39
N SER A 384 5.84 -3.16 14.11
CA SER A 384 7.09 -2.55 13.61
C SER A 384 6.98 -1.06 13.32
N ARG A 385 5.76 -0.54 13.13
CA ARG A 385 5.51 0.80 12.55
C ARG A 385 6.08 1.01 11.15
N ARG A 386 6.29 -0.06 10.39
CA ARG A 386 6.97 -0.03 9.08
C ARG A 386 6.09 -0.53 7.96
N ARG A 387 6.56 -0.33 6.72
CA ARG A 387 6.16 -1.22 5.62
C ARG A 387 6.62 -2.63 5.95
N TRP A 388 5.88 -3.65 5.55
CA TRP A 388 6.44 -4.99 5.49
C TRP A 388 7.63 -5.01 4.52
N GLU A 389 8.83 -5.00 5.08
CA GLU A 389 10.07 -5.06 4.32
C GLU A 389 10.52 -6.50 4.08
N GLN A 390 11.55 -6.64 3.26
CA GLN A 390 12.13 -7.94 2.92
C GLN A 390 12.73 -8.63 4.14
N ASP A 391 13.02 -7.94 5.25
CA ASP A 391 13.81 -8.48 6.35
C ASP A 391 12.97 -8.73 7.62
N ILE A 392 12.22 -9.84 7.67
CA ILE A 392 11.68 -10.39 8.92
C ILE A 392 12.72 -11.32 9.53
N ASP A 393 13.29 -10.92 10.66
CA ASP A 393 14.14 -11.79 11.47
C ASP A 393 13.29 -12.70 12.39
N ASP A 394 13.94 -13.65 13.06
CA ASP A 394 13.28 -14.60 13.98
C ASP A 394 12.57 -13.90 15.15
N ARG A 395 13.07 -12.74 15.58
CA ARG A 395 12.45 -11.94 16.65
C ARG A 395 11.12 -11.39 16.18
N VAL A 396 11.07 -10.74 15.01
CA VAL A 396 9.82 -10.21 14.44
C VAL A 396 8.81 -11.33 14.22
N PHE A 397 9.25 -12.47 13.69
CA PHE A 397 8.37 -13.62 13.53
C PHE A 397 7.80 -14.09 14.86
N SER A 398 8.63 -14.19 15.90
CA SER A 398 8.18 -14.61 17.24
C SER A 398 7.15 -13.63 17.81
N MET A 399 7.31 -12.33 17.57
CA MET A 399 6.32 -11.32 17.97
C MET A 399 5.00 -11.46 17.21
N ILE A 400 5.05 -11.67 15.89
CA ILE A 400 3.85 -11.92 15.09
C ILE A 400 3.17 -13.22 15.55
N ALA A 401 3.95 -14.30 15.72
CA ALA A 401 3.47 -15.61 16.17
C ALA A 401 2.77 -15.49 17.54
N LYS A 402 3.33 -14.70 18.46
CA LYS A 402 2.69 -14.41 19.76
C LYS A 402 1.32 -13.76 19.58
N VAL A 403 1.21 -12.71 18.75
CA VAL A 403 -0.08 -12.04 18.51
C VAL A 403 -1.10 -13.00 17.89
N VAL A 404 -0.74 -13.71 16.82
CA VAL A 404 -1.70 -14.58 16.11
C VAL A 404 -2.06 -15.85 16.90
N SER A 405 -1.24 -16.24 17.89
CA SER A 405 -1.58 -17.32 18.82
C SER A 405 -2.89 -17.07 19.59
N TYR A 406 -3.22 -15.81 19.83
CA TYR A 406 -4.49 -15.40 20.42
C TYR A 406 -5.66 -15.35 19.42
N GLN A 407 -5.43 -15.59 18.13
CA GLN A 407 -6.36 -15.30 17.03
C GLN A 407 -6.74 -16.54 16.23
N ALA A 408 -6.85 -17.67 16.94
CA ALA A 408 -7.11 -18.99 16.41
C ALA A 408 -6.00 -19.59 15.52
N ILE A 409 -4.74 -19.14 15.69
CA ILE A 409 -3.56 -19.76 15.06
C ILE A 409 -2.56 -20.19 16.15
N PRO A 410 -2.73 -21.36 16.79
CA PRO A 410 -1.87 -21.79 17.90
C PRO A 410 -0.38 -21.84 17.54
N SER A 411 -0.07 -22.27 16.31
CA SER A 411 1.28 -22.32 15.77
C SER A 411 1.30 -21.75 14.36
N LEU A 412 1.84 -20.53 14.21
CA LEU A 412 1.95 -19.87 12.90
C LEU A 412 2.78 -20.71 11.92
N ARG A 413 3.83 -21.39 12.41
CA ARG A 413 4.69 -22.22 11.55
C ARG A 413 3.92 -23.43 11.00
N GLU A 414 3.18 -24.14 11.85
CA GLU A 414 2.38 -25.30 11.42
C GLU A 414 1.25 -24.89 10.47
N GLU A 415 0.56 -23.79 10.74
CA GLU A 415 -0.49 -23.24 9.87
C GLU A 415 0.08 -22.93 8.48
N MET A 416 1.25 -22.29 8.42
CA MET A 416 1.91 -21.96 7.17
C MET A 416 2.41 -23.19 6.42
N ASP A 417 3.02 -24.17 7.11
CA ASP A 417 3.48 -25.42 6.50
C ASP A 417 2.29 -26.24 5.95
N SER A 418 1.16 -26.25 6.68
CA SER A 418 -0.09 -26.86 6.25
C SER A 418 -0.63 -26.19 4.99
N LEU A 419 -0.77 -24.85 4.99
CA LEU A 419 -1.23 -24.09 3.83
C LEU A 419 -0.30 -24.26 2.61
N ALA A 420 1.02 -24.28 2.81
CA ALA A 420 1.97 -24.51 1.73
C ALA A 420 1.75 -25.85 1.02
N ARG A 421 1.47 -26.92 1.77
CA ARG A 421 1.15 -28.24 1.22
C ARG A 421 -0.14 -28.22 0.40
N HIS A 422 -1.23 -27.70 0.97
CA HIS A 422 -2.51 -27.62 0.26
C HIS A 422 -2.43 -26.77 -1.01
N LEU A 423 -1.70 -25.64 -0.96
CA LEU A 423 -1.48 -24.80 -2.13
C LEU A 423 -0.63 -25.52 -3.21
N ASP A 424 0.35 -26.34 -2.82
CA ASP A 424 1.11 -27.18 -3.75
C ASP A 424 0.27 -28.32 -4.37
N GLU A 425 -0.67 -28.88 -3.62
CA GLU A 425 -1.64 -29.85 -4.14
C GLU A 425 -2.53 -29.22 -5.21
N ILE A 426 -3.08 -28.03 -4.94
CA ILE A 426 -3.85 -27.24 -5.93
C ILE A 426 -2.99 -26.96 -7.16
N ARG A 427 -1.77 -26.45 -6.99
CA ARG A 427 -0.84 -26.21 -8.10
C ARG A 427 -0.60 -27.49 -8.91
N GLY A 428 -0.34 -28.62 -8.26
CA GLY A 428 -0.08 -29.91 -8.90
C GLY A 428 -1.26 -30.43 -9.70
N LYS A 429 -2.46 -30.35 -9.12
CA LYS A 429 -3.72 -30.76 -9.75
C LYS A 429 -4.01 -29.97 -11.03
N TYR A 430 -3.88 -28.65 -10.99
CA TYR A 430 -4.31 -27.80 -12.10
C TYR A 430 -3.23 -27.51 -13.15
N PHE A 431 -1.95 -27.53 -12.76
CA PHE A 431 -0.83 -27.14 -13.64
C PHE A 431 0.17 -28.26 -13.92
N GLY A 432 0.02 -29.43 -13.30
CA GLY A 432 0.84 -30.60 -13.57
C GLY A 432 2.20 -30.59 -12.87
N LYS A 433 3.23 -31.16 -13.53
CA LYS A 433 4.58 -31.31 -12.96
C LYS A 433 5.31 -29.96 -12.91
N PRO A 434 6.07 -29.68 -11.84
CA PRO A 434 6.79 -28.42 -11.72
C PRO A 434 7.87 -28.28 -12.79
N GLU A 435 7.97 -27.08 -13.37
CA GLU A 435 9.02 -26.72 -14.31
C GLU A 435 10.03 -25.78 -13.67
N PHE A 436 11.30 -26.20 -13.59
CA PHE A 436 12.37 -25.40 -13.02
C PHE A 436 13.29 -24.88 -14.12
N ARG A 437 13.04 -23.66 -14.60
CA ARG A 437 13.94 -22.96 -15.53
C ARG A 437 14.70 -21.86 -14.79
N LYS A 438 15.94 -21.57 -15.21
CA LYS A 438 16.65 -20.35 -14.78
C LYS A 438 15.90 -19.14 -15.34
N THR A 439 14.93 -18.61 -14.60
CA THR A 439 14.23 -17.40 -15.01
C THR A 439 14.95 -16.17 -14.44
N LYS A 440 15.26 -15.22 -15.33
CA LYS A 440 15.62 -13.84 -14.95
C LYS A 440 14.35 -13.08 -14.62
N TYR A 441 13.59 -13.52 -13.61
CA TYR A 441 12.48 -12.67 -13.18
C TYR A 441 13.04 -11.52 -12.36
N LEU A 442 13.04 -10.33 -12.96
CA LEU A 442 13.49 -9.07 -12.38
C LEU A 442 12.61 -8.73 -11.16
N PRO A 443 13.19 -8.26 -10.05
CA PRO A 443 12.40 -7.58 -9.03
C PRO A 443 11.59 -6.47 -9.69
N LEU A 444 10.29 -6.35 -9.35
CA LEU A 444 9.33 -5.36 -9.87
C LEU A 444 9.86 -3.91 -10.00
N TYR A 445 10.93 -3.59 -9.29
CA TYR A 445 11.45 -2.24 -9.15
C TYR A 445 12.96 -2.12 -9.44
N LYS A 446 13.61 -3.17 -9.98
CA LYS A 446 15.03 -3.15 -10.34
C LYS A 446 15.26 -3.25 -11.85
N ASP A 447 14.42 -2.60 -12.64
CA ASP A 447 14.64 -2.42 -14.08
C ASP A 447 14.63 -0.94 -14.47
N SER A 448 15.11 -0.63 -15.67
CA SER A 448 15.21 0.75 -16.19
C SER A 448 13.86 1.45 -16.34
N ARG A 449 12.76 0.70 -16.46
CA ARG A 449 11.40 1.25 -16.58
C ARG A 449 10.93 1.78 -15.23
N SER A 450 11.15 0.99 -14.17
CA SER A 450 10.85 1.39 -12.81
C SER A 450 11.72 2.57 -12.36
N GLU A 451 13.01 2.60 -12.72
CA GLU A 451 13.87 3.76 -12.47
C GLU A 451 13.34 5.02 -13.19
N THR A 452 12.96 4.91 -14.46
CA THR A 452 12.40 6.03 -15.24
C THR A 452 11.08 6.53 -14.66
N ALA A 453 10.21 5.61 -14.21
CA ALA A 453 8.94 5.97 -13.60
C ALA A 453 9.13 6.63 -12.23
N TRP A 454 10.06 6.15 -11.39
CA TRP A 454 10.43 6.81 -10.14
C TRP A 454 10.99 8.21 -10.36
N LYS A 455 11.86 8.40 -11.35
CA LYS A 455 12.36 9.74 -11.74
C LYS A 455 11.22 10.68 -12.14
N LYS A 456 10.26 10.21 -12.96
CA LYS A 456 9.08 11.01 -13.32
C LYS A 456 8.25 11.37 -12.07
N THR A 457 7.99 10.42 -11.18
CA THR A 457 7.28 10.66 -9.92
C THR A 457 8.01 11.69 -9.05
N ALA A 458 9.34 11.60 -8.95
CA ALA A 458 10.14 12.56 -8.20
C ALA A 458 10.08 13.97 -8.78
N MET A 459 10.12 14.09 -10.11
CA MET A 459 9.95 15.38 -10.81
C MET A 459 8.57 15.98 -10.53
N MET A 460 7.50 15.17 -10.59
CA MET A 460 6.15 15.64 -10.28
C MET A 460 6.03 16.16 -8.86
N TYR A 461 6.59 15.45 -7.88
CA TYR A 461 6.63 15.92 -6.49
C TYR A 461 7.49 17.17 -6.33
N SER A 462 8.61 17.28 -7.03
CA SER A 462 9.44 18.49 -7.03
C SER A 462 8.65 19.69 -7.56
N THR A 463 7.94 19.54 -8.69
CA THR A 463 7.06 20.59 -9.24
C THR A 463 5.96 20.98 -8.26
N LEU A 464 5.35 20.02 -7.56
CA LEU A 464 4.33 20.32 -6.54
C LEU A 464 4.90 21.09 -5.35
N ILE A 465 6.08 20.69 -4.88
CA ILE A 465 6.79 21.38 -3.80
C ILE A 465 7.15 22.81 -4.23
N GLU A 466 7.72 22.98 -5.41
CA GLU A 466 8.09 24.29 -5.98
C GLU A 466 6.86 25.17 -6.20
N LYS A 467 5.78 24.64 -6.75
CA LYS A 467 4.53 25.38 -6.93
C LYS A 467 4.01 25.91 -5.60
N LYS A 468 4.02 25.06 -4.56
CA LYS A 468 3.60 25.46 -3.21
C LYS A 468 4.57 26.43 -2.54
N ARG A 469 5.86 26.38 -2.83
CA ARG A 469 6.83 27.40 -2.38
C ARG A 469 6.61 28.74 -3.08
N ASN A 470 6.40 28.72 -4.39
CA ASN A 470 6.22 29.91 -5.21
C ASN A 470 4.90 30.62 -4.91
N SER A 471 3.84 29.88 -4.55
CA SER A 471 2.58 30.48 -4.07
C SER A 471 2.71 31.22 -2.73
N LEU A 472 3.86 31.17 -2.06
CA LEU A 472 4.16 31.94 -0.84
C LEU A 472 4.99 33.19 -1.13
N SER A 473 5.48 33.34 -2.37
CA SER A 473 6.38 34.43 -2.79
C SER A 473 5.67 35.49 -3.67
N CYS A 474 4.38 35.29 -3.93
CA CYS A 474 3.46 36.24 -4.54
C CYS A 474 2.47 36.70 -3.47
#